data_AF-A0A9Y2KXX7-F1
#
_entry.id   AF-A0A9Y2KXX7-F1
#
_cell.length_a   1.000
_cell.length_b   1.000
_cell.length_c   1.000
_cell.angle_alpha   90.00
_cell.angle_beta   90.00
_cell.angle_gamma   90.00
#
_symmetry.space_group_name_H-M   'P 1'
#
loop_
_entity.id
_entity.type
_entity.pdbx_description
1 polymer ?
#
loop_
_entity_poly.entity_id
_entity_poly.type
_entity_poly.pdbx_seq_one_letter_code
_entity_poly.pdbx_strand_id
1 'polypeptide(L)'
;MTPSGNSGAAPLKSDPTTDDIPARPFNPHRCCASTAMTALVQDVLRFMEGYEAYYKKRKRRRNAAAQATYEATVEAVVCDLVHRQLEVLGGQVHVTQSHQILRSKSRYKGVALGKTLSDILKVMSAEEMSFITLTAGERKFTIKDQALNVAVSGKQTVLGSGSRLLRLIEGSCITFADIGRTPDEEVILLREPKQRDDKPGKLVDYADTEETPTLREQVQVINT
;
A
#
# COMPACT_ATOMS: atom_id res chain seq x y z
N MET A 1 -41.41 47.82 20.87
CA MET A 1 -41.23 46.61 20.05
C MET A 1 -40.00 46.81 19.18
N THR A 2 -38.87 46.27 19.60
CA THR A 2 -37.60 46.23 18.87
C THR A 2 -37.20 44.76 18.75
N PRO A 3 -36.87 44.22 17.57
CA PRO A 3 -36.36 42.86 17.48
C PRO A 3 -34.85 42.88 17.68
N SER A 4 -34.41 42.17 18.71
CA SER A 4 -33.01 41.84 18.96
C SER A 4 -32.53 40.84 17.90
N GLY A 5 -31.53 41.24 17.11
CA GLY A 5 -30.88 40.39 16.13
C GLY A 5 -29.95 39.39 16.81
N ASN A 6 -30.31 38.10 16.76
CA ASN A 6 -29.47 37.01 17.24
C ASN A 6 -28.49 36.61 16.12
N SER A 7 -27.26 37.13 16.17
CA SER A 7 -26.14 36.71 15.31
C SER A 7 -25.59 35.38 15.81
N GLY A 8 -26.23 34.28 15.41
CA GLY A 8 -25.68 32.94 15.55
C GLY A 8 -24.55 32.73 14.54
N ALA A 9 -23.31 33.02 14.96
CA ALA A 9 -22.13 32.58 14.22
C ALA A 9 -22.11 31.05 14.24
N ALA A 10 -22.25 30.43 13.06
CA ALA A 10 -22.09 28.99 12.91
C ALA A 10 -20.68 28.59 13.35
N PRO A 11 -20.50 27.52 14.15
CA PRO A 11 -19.18 27.07 14.52
C PRO A 11 -18.44 26.61 13.26
N LEU A 12 -17.25 27.19 13.05
CA LEU A 12 -16.27 26.70 12.10
C LEU A 12 -16.11 25.19 12.31
N LYS A 13 -16.41 24.40 11.28
CA LYS A 13 -16.16 22.95 11.30
C LYS A 13 -14.68 22.75 11.58
N SER A 14 -14.36 22.07 12.68
CA SER A 14 -13.00 21.63 12.98
C SER A 14 -12.44 20.86 11.79
N ASP A 15 -11.18 21.11 11.43
CA ASP A 15 -10.47 20.29 10.45
C ASP A 15 -10.62 18.81 10.81
N PRO A 16 -10.88 17.93 9.82
CA PRO A 16 -11.07 16.51 10.09
C PRO A 16 -9.81 15.97 10.77
N THR A 17 -9.99 15.37 11.95
CA THR A 17 -8.93 14.60 12.60
C THR A 17 -8.56 13.43 11.69
N THR A 18 -7.28 13.05 11.66
CA THR A 18 -6.73 11.99 10.79
C THR A 18 -7.50 10.66 10.87
N ASP A 19 -8.25 10.42 11.95
CA ASP A 19 -9.06 9.22 12.19
C ASP A 19 -10.31 9.10 11.29
N ASP A 20 -10.78 10.19 10.66
CA ASP A 20 -11.98 10.18 9.80
C ASP A 20 -11.67 9.83 8.33
N ILE A 21 -10.40 9.80 7.93
CA ILE A 21 -10.02 9.45 6.55
C ILE A 21 -9.90 7.93 6.45
N PRO A 22 -10.77 7.24 5.68
CA PRO A 22 -10.68 5.79 5.55
C PRO A 22 -9.36 5.43 4.87
N ALA A 23 -8.66 4.46 5.47
CA ALA A 23 -7.50 3.86 4.83
C ALA A 23 -7.93 3.13 3.56
N ARG A 24 -7.20 3.31 2.45
CA ARG A 24 -7.44 2.56 1.22
C ARG A 24 -6.58 1.29 1.15
N PRO A 25 -6.89 0.30 0.32
CA PRO A 25 -6.00 -0.85 0.14
C PRO A 25 -4.61 -0.42 -0.36
N PHE A 26 -3.56 -1.03 0.19
CA PHE A 26 -2.19 -0.91 -0.32
C PHE A 26 -2.12 -1.41 -1.77
N ASN A 27 -1.52 -0.61 -2.66
CA ASN A 27 -1.27 -1.00 -4.05
C ASN A 27 0.20 -1.43 -4.25
N PRO A 28 0.48 -2.73 -4.42
CA PRO A 28 1.85 -3.24 -4.58
C PRO A 28 2.48 -3.00 -5.95
N HIS A 29 1.71 -2.47 -6.91
CA HIS A 29 2.15 -2.22 -8.28
C HIS A 29 2.56 -0.76 -8.50
N ARG A 30 2.60 0.08 -7.46
CA ARG A 30 3.12 1.45 -7.61
C ARG A 30 4.65 1.42 -7.73
N CYS A 31 5.18 2.22 -8.65
CA CYS A 31 6.63 2.38 -8.84
C CYS A 31 6.99 3.82 -9.18
N CYS A 32 8.27 4.13 -9.20
CA CYS A 32 8.77 5.41 -9.67
C CYS A 32 8.50 5.55 -11.18
N ALA A 33 8.05 6.73 -11.60
CA ALA A 33 7.97 7.12 -13.02
C ALA A 33 8.89 8.29 -13.38
N SER A 34 9.57 8.89 -12.39
CA SER A 34 10.50 9.99 -12.61
C SER A 34 11.79 9.85 -11.80
N THR A 35 12.81 10.59 -12.20
CA THR A 35 14.09 10.68 -11.50
C THR A 35 13.94 11.27 -10.09
N ALA A 36 12.99 12.18 -9.88
CA ALA A 36 12.71 12.76 -8.56
C ALA A 36 12.17 11.71 -7.59
N MET A 37 11.18 10.92 -8.01
CA MET A 37 10.65 9.82 -7.20
C MET A 37 11.71 8.75 -6.96
N THR A 38 12.50 8.41 -7.98
CA THR A 38 13.63 7.48 -7.84
C THR A 38 14.64 7.98 -6.81
N ALA A 39 15.01 9.26 -6.84
CA ALA A 39 15.95 9.83 -5.87
C ALA A 39 15.41 9.71 -4.43
N LEU A 40 14.12 10.01 -4.21
CA LEU A 40 13.48 9.85 -2.91
C LEU A 40 13.52 8.39 -2.43
N VAL A 41 13.17 7.43 -3.29
CA VAL A 41 13.22 5.99 -2.93
C VAL A 41 14.64 5.55 -2.64
N GLN A 42 15.64 6.02 -3.40
CA GLN A 42 17.05 5.74 -3.15
C GLN A 42 17.52 6.31 -1.80
N ASP A 43 17.04 7.49 -1.40
CA ASP A 43 17.32 8.02 -0.06
C ASP A 43 16.81 7.08 1.02
N VAL A 44 15.55 6.65 0.93
CA VAL A 44 14.95 5.68 1.87
C VAL A 44 15.77 4.39 1.92
N LEU A 45 16.14 3.84 0.76
CA LEU A 45 16.96 2.62 0.68
C LEU A 45 18.33 2.80 1.35
N ARG A 46 19.02 3.92 1.11
CA ARG A 46 20.31 4.23 1.76
C ARG A 46 20.19 4.27 3.28
N PHE A 47 19.13 4.87 3.82
CA PHE A 47 18.88 4.85 5.27
C PHE A 47 18.61 3.42 5.78
N MET A 48 17.85 2.63 5.03
CA MET A 48 17.56 1.24 5.41
C MET A 48 18.81 0.36 5.42
N GLU A 49 19.69 0.51 4.43
CA GLU A 49 20.98 -0.18 4.38
C GLU A 49 21.87 0.21 5.56
N GLY A 50 21.96 1.52 5.87
CA GLY A 50 22.70 2.01 7.03
C GLY A 50 22.19 1.44 8.36
N TYR A 51 20.86 1.39 8.54
CA TYR A 51 20.22 0.80 9.71
C TYR A 51 20.52 -0.71 9.84
N GLU A 52 20.41 -1.46 8.74
CA GLU A 52 20.71 -2.88 8.74
C GLU A 52 22.18 -3.19 9.05
N ALA A 53 23.10 -2.35 8.54
CA ALA A 53 24.53 -2.46 8.81
C ALA A 53 24.87 -2.16 10.27
N TYR A 54 24.34 -1.07 10.81
CA TYR A 54 24.56 -0.65 12.20
C TYR A 54 24.05 -1.70 13.20
N TYR A 55 22.82 -2.18 13.01
CA TYR A 55 22.21 -3.17 13.90
C TYR A 55 22.56 -4.62 13.57
N LYS A 56 23.42 -4.87 12.56
CA LYS A 56 23.81 -6.20 12.09
C LYS A 56 22.62 -7.15 11.90
N LYS A 57 21.49 -6.63 11.40
CA LYS A 57 20.20 -7.36 11.32
C LYS A 57 20.29 -8.60 10.44
N ARG A 58 21.26 -8.67 9.53
CA ARG A 58 21.43 -9.77 8.58
C ARG A 58 22.66 -10.61 8.89
N LYS A 59 22.46 -11.93 8.96
CA LYS A 59 23.54 -12.93 9.05
C LYS A 59 24.19 -13.26 7.70
N ARG A 60 23.50 -13.00 6.58
CA ARG A 60 23.96 -13.33 5.21
C ARG A 60 23.62 -12.18 4.26
N ARG A 61 24.48 -11.90 3.30
CA ARG A 61 24.20 -10.94 2.21
C ARG A 61 22.99 -11.38 1.39
N ARG A 62 22.18 -10.43 0.89
CA ARG A 62 21.14 -10.75 -0.11
C ARG A 62 21.81 -11.22 -1.40
N ASN A 63 21.23 -12.22 -2.05
CA ASN A 63 21.55 -12.48 -3.45
C ASN A 63 20.82 -11.46 -4.34
N ALA A 64 21.15 -11.41 -5.63
CA ALA A 64 20.60 -10.42 -6.55
C ALA A 64 19.06 -10.43 -6.61
N ALA A 65 18.44 -11.61 -6.71
CA ALA A 65 16.98 -11.73 -6.76
C ALA A 65 16.30 -11.24 -5.46
N ALA A 66 16.84 -11.59 -4.29
CA ALA A 66 16.29 -11.12 -3.02
C ALA A 66 16.52 -9.62 -2.79
N GLN A 67 17.60 -9.05 -3.34
CA GLN A 67 17.84 -7.61 -3.31
C GLN A 67 16.82 -6.88 -4.19
N ALA A 68 16.58 -7.36 -5.42
CA ALA A 68 15.56 -6.79 -6.31
C ALA A 68 14.15 -6.84 -5.69
N THR A 69 13.74 -7.97 -5.07
CA THR A 69 12.46 -8.02 -4.34
C THR A 69 12.40 -7.03 -3.19
N TYR A 70 13.51 -6.86 -2.44
CA TYR A 70 13.57 -5.93 -1.32
C TYR A 70 13.41 -4.48 -1.79
N GLU A 71 14.16 -4.08 -2.82
CA GLU A 71 14.09 -2.74 -3.41
C GLU A 71 12.71 -2.45 -3.99
N ALA A 72 12.15 -3.38 -4.79
CA ALA A 72 10.80 -3.24 -5.34
C ALA A 72 9.71 -3.15 -4.25
N THR A 73 9.90 -3.85 -3.12
CA THR A 73 8.95 -3.75 -2.00
C THR A 73 9.02 -2.39 -1.32
N VAL A 74 10.23 -1.88 -1.06
CA VAL A 74 10.42 -0.55 -0.47
C VAL A 74 9.89 0.52 -1.42
N GLU A 75 10.21 0.42 -2.70
CA GLU A 75 9.70 1.31 -3.75
C GLU A 75 8.17 1.36 -3.74
N ALA A 76 7.49 0.21 -3.80
CA ALA A 76 6.03 0.18 -3.83
C ALA A 76 5.41 0.78 -2.56
N VAL A 77 5.96 0.50 -1.38
CA VAL A 77 5.48 1.10 -0.12
C VAL A 77 5.62 2.62 -0.15
N VAL A 78 6.80 3.11 -0.55
CA VAL A 78 7.06 4.55 -0.61
C VAL A 78 6.16 5.22 -1.66
N CYS A 79 6.12 4.70 -2.88
CA CYS A 79 5.29 5.22 -3.96
C CYS A 79 3.80 5.24 -3.58
N ASP A 80 3.28 4.18 -2.94
CA ASP A 80 1.88 4.12 -2.56
C ASP A 80 1.52 5.12 -1.44
N LEU A 81 2.42 5.33 -0.48
CA LEU A 81 2.25 6.31 0.58
C LEU A 81 2.39 7.75 0.08
N VAL A 82 3.34 8.04 -0.82
CA VAL A 82 3.44 9.36 -1.46
C VAL A 82 2.19 9.64 -2.28
N HIS A 83 1.74 8.67 -3.09
CA HIS A 83 0.49 8.81 -3.84
C HIS A 83 -0.68 9.09 -2.91
N ARG A 84 -0.77 8.37 -1.78
CA ARG A 84 -1.85 8.56 -0.82
C ARG A 84 -1.79 9.94 -0.15
N GLN A 85 -0.60 10.43 0.18
CA GLN A 85 -0.38 11.76 0.74
C GLN A 85 -0.80 12.87 -0.23
N LEU A 86 -0.56 12.67 -1.54
CA LEU A 86 -1.00 13.59 -2.59
C LEU A 86 -2.52 13.57 -2.81
N GLU A 87 -3.17 12.40 -2.69
CA GLU A 87 -4.63 12.29 -2.78
C GLU A 87 -5.33 13.01 -1.63
N VAL A 88 -4.88 12.73 -0.40
CA VAL A 88 -5.44 13.25 0.83
C VAL A 88 -4.29 13.41 1.83
N LEU A 89 -4.07 14.64 2.30
CA LEU A 89 -3.04 14.90 3.31
C LEU A 89 -3.30 14.04 4.57
N GLY A 90 -2.28 13.31 5.02
CA GLY A 90 -2.41 12.39 6.14
C GLY A 90 -3.17 11.10 5.82
N GLY A 91 -3.51 10.87 4.55
CA GLY A 91 -4.17 9.67 4.09
C GLY A 91 -3.36 8.41 4.39
N GLN A 92 -4.06 7.34 4.72
CA GLN A 92 -3.45 6.07 5.12
C GLN A 92 -3.80 4.95 4.13
N VAL A 93 -3.01 3.87 4.19
CA VAL A 93 -3.26 2.63 3.45
C VAL A 93 -3.31 1.44 4.39
N HIS A 94 -4.17 0.46 4.14
CA HIS A 94 -4.22 -0.77 4.92
C HIS A 94 -3.58 -1.94 4.18
N VAL A 95 -2.90 -2.78 4.94
CA VAL A 95 -2.11 -3.91 4.43
C VAL A 95 -2.46 -5.20 5.18
N THR A 96 -2.54 -6.30 4.44
CA THR A 96 -2.68 -7.63 5.03
C THR A 96 -1.36 -8.13 5.60
N GLN A 97 -1.37 -8.58 6.85
CA GLN A 97 -0.25 -9.28 7.49
C GLN A 97 -0.44 -10.80 7.50
N SER A 98 -1.45 -11.32 6.79
CA SER A 98 -1.75 -12.76 6.78
C SER A 98 -0.69 -13.54 6.01
N HIS A 99 0.03 -14.45 6.67
CA HIS A 99 1.02 -15.31 5.99
C HIS A 99 0.41 -16.15 4.86
N GLN A 100 -0.85 -16.56 4.96
CA GLN A 100 -1.53 -17.30 3.90
C GLN A 100 -1.62 -16.47 2.62
N ILE A 101 -1.91 -15.17 2.74
CA ILE A 101 -2.00 -14.24 1.61
C ILE A 101 -0.59 -13.82 1.16
N LEU A 102 0.31 -13.49 2.10
CA LEU A 102 1.66 -13.03 1.76
C LEU A 102 2.53 -14.11 1.13
N ARG A 103 2.25 -15.40 1.38
CA ARG A 103 2.99 -16.53 0.79
C ARG A 103 2.34 -17.13 -0.45
N SER A 104 1.08 -16.81 -0.75
CA SER A 104 0.45 -17.29 -1.98
C SER A 104 1.17 -16.73 -3.20
N LYS A 105 1.31 -17.57 -4.23
CA LYS A 105 1.74 -17.16 -5.56
C LYS A 105 0.48 -16.93 -6.39
N SER A 106 0.41 -15.79 -7.07
CA SER A 106 -0.61 -15.52 -8.07
C SER A 106 -0.05 -14.54 -9.08
N ARG A 107 -0.49 -14.65 -10.33
CA ARG A 107 -0.15 -13.71 -11.40
C ARG A 107 -0.63 -12.28 -11.09
N TYR A 108 -1.75 -12.14 -10.38
CA TYR A 108 -2.35 -10.84 -10.03
C TYR A 108 -1.75 -10.17 -8.81
N LYS A 109 -0.70 -10.76 -8.22
CA LYS A 109 -0.14 -10.32 -6.96
C LYS A 109 1.22 -9.66 -7.20
N GLY A 110 1.28 -8.35 -6.96
CA GLY A 110 2.53 -7.60 -7.04
C GLY A 110 3.62 -8.13 -6.13
N VAL A 111 4.87 -8.04 -6.60
CA VAL A 111 6.08 -8.54 -5.93
C VAL A 111 6.22 -7.98 -4.51
N ALA A 112 5.79 -6.74 -4.29
CA ALA A 112 5.82 -6.07 -2.99
C ALA A 112 4.92 -6.73 -1.93
N LEU A 113 3.85 -7.44 -2.30
CA LEU A 113 3.00 -8.21 -1.37
C LEU A 113 3.63 -9.56 -0.96
N GLY A 114 4.94 -9.58 -0.74
CA GLY A 114 5.71 -10.77 -0.41
C GLY A 114 5.80 -11.09 1.09
N LYS A 115 6.42 -12.24 1.39
CA LYS A 115 6.71 -12.67 2.77
C LYS A 115 7.64 -11.72 3.55
N THR A 116 8.43 -10.90 2.85
CA THR A 116 9.39 -9.95 3.42
C THR A 116 8.76 -8.61 3.80
N LEU A 117 7.53 -8.34 3.32
CA LEU A 117 6.84 -7.07 3.54
C LEU A 117 6.73 -6.73 5.03
N SER A 118 6.29 -7.70 5.85
CA SER A 118 6.12 -7.48 7.30
C SER A 118 7.41 -7.03 7.98
N ASP A 119 8.55 -7.62 7.62
CA ASP A 119 9.83 -7.29 8.22
C ASP A 119 10.37 -5.95 7.71
N ILE A 120 10.14 -5.62 6.43
CA ILE A 120 10.47 -4.31 5.85
C ILE A 120 9.68 -3.21 6.57
N LEU A 121 8.37 -3.39 6.73
CA LEU A 121 7.51 -2.40 7.41
C LEU A 121 7.95 -2.15 8.85
N LYS A 122 8.34 -3.19 9.60
CA LYS A 122 8.88 -3.04 10.96
C LYS A 122 10.16 -2.21 11.01
N VAL A 123 11.05 -2.37 10.01
CA VAL A 123 12.28 -1.57 9.91
C VAL A 123 11.95 -0.13 9.55
N MET A 124 11.07 0.09 8.57
CA MET A 124 10.66 1.44 8.16
C MET A 124 9.94 2.20 9.28
N SER A 125 9.23 1.49 10.17
CA SER A 125 8.51 2.04 11.31
C SER A 125 9.34 2.14 12.60
N ALA A 126 10.61 1.70 12.58
CA ALA A 126 11.47 1.83 13.75
C ALA A 126 11.62 3.30 14.14
N GLU A 127 11.76 3.58 15.43
CA GLU A 127 11.80 4.95 15.96
C GLU A 127 12.90 5.79 15.27
N GLU A 128 14.08 5.21 15.06
CA GLU A 128 15.22 5.87 14.42
C GLU A 128 15.04 6.08 12.91
N MET A 129 14.12 5.32 12.30
CA MET A 129 13.82 5.36 10.86
C MET A 129 12.68 6.31 10.56
N SER A 130 11.56 6.19 11.29
CA SER A 130 10.39 7.08 11.21
C SER A 130 9.89 7.37 9.78
N PHE A 131 10.04 6.41 8.85
CA PHE A 131 9.57 6.55 7.47
C PHE A 131 8.08 6.26 7.35
N ILE A 132 7.56 5.34 8.16
CA ILE A 132 6.14 5.02 8.18
C ILE A 132 5.62 5.01 9.62
N THR A 133 4.34 5.32 9.78
CA THR A 133 3.59 4.99 11.00
C THR A 133 2.89 3.65 10.79
N LEU A 134 2.95 2.78 11.80
CA LEU A 134 2.38 1.44 11.74
C LEU A 134 1.37 1.25 12.86
N THR A 135 0.09 1.20 12.51
CA THR A 135 -1.00 0.91 13.46
C THR A 135 -1.43 -0.54 13.28
N ALA A 136 -1.20 -1.36 14.31
CA ALA A 136 -1.52 -2.79 14.26
C ALA A 136 -3.04 -3.01 14.10
N GLY A 137 -3.40 -3.91 13.19
CA GLY A 137 -4.78 -4.32 13.01
C GLY A 137 -5.28 -5.18 14.17
N GLU A 138 -6.54 -5.00 14.56
CA GLU A 138 -7.20 -5.84 15.56
C GLU A 138 -8.01 -6.95 14.89
N ARG A 139 -7.94 -8.17 15.43
CA ARG A 139 -8.88 -9.25 15.08
C ARG A 139 -9.75 -9.57 16.28
N LYS A 140 -11.07 -9.52 16.09
CA LYS A 140 -12.09 -9.89 17.06
C LYS A 140 -12.80 -11.14 16.59
N PHE A 141 -12.86 -12.13 17.47
CA PHE A 141 -13.58 -13.37 17.26
C PHE A 141 -14.90 -13.27 18.01
N THR A 142 -16.02 -13.36 17.30
CA THR A 142 -17.35 -13.30 17.88
C THR A 142 -18.08 -14.60 17.53
N ILE A 143 -18.57 -15.31 18.55
CA ILE A 143 -19.40 -16.50 18.35
C ILE A 143 -20.78 -16.03 17.91
N LYS A 144 -21.23 -16.47 16.73
CA LYS A 144 -22.50 -16.04 16.13
C LYS A 144 -23.70 -16.85 16.62
N ASP A 145 -23.51 -18.10 17.04
CA ASP A 145 -24.62 -19.00 17.34
C ASP A 145 -24.28 -20.13 18.33
N GLN A 146 -25.32 -20.87 18.72
CA GLN A 146 -25.24 -22.08 19.56
C GLN A 146 -24.49 -23.24 18.88
N ALA A 147 -24.27 -23.16 17.56
CA ALA A 147 -23.46 -24.11 16.80
C ALA A 147 -21.96 -23.76 16.81
N LEU A 148 -21.54 -22.79 17.65
CA LEU A 148 -20.13 -22.35 17.77
C LEU A 148 -19.54 -21.77 16.48
N ASN A 149 -20.36 -21.25 15.57
CA ASN A 149 -19.83 -20.58 14.37
C ASN A 149 -19.13 -19.28 14.75
N VAL A 150 -17.83 -19.20 14.51
CA VAL A 150 -16.99 -18.04 14.84
C VAL A 150 -16.94 -17.09 13.65
N ALA A 151 -17.39 -15.85 13.86
CA ALA A 151 -17.12 -14.75 12.94
C ALA A 151 -15.83 -14.04 13.33
N VAL A 152 -14.97 -13.84 12.33
CA VAL A 152 -13.78 -13.02 12.46
C VAL A 152 -14.11 -11.65 11.89
N SER A 153 -14.13 -10.63 12.74
CA SER A 153 -14.17 -9.22 12.33
C SER A 153 -12.87 -8.55 12.76
N GLY A 154 -12.51 -7.41 12.16
CA GLY A 154 -11.27 -6.77 12.53
C GLY A 154 -10.86 -5.62 11.63
N LYS A 155 -9.96 -4.78 12.15
CA LYS A 155 -9.27 -3.76 11.37
C LYS A 155 -7.96 -4.35 10.85
N GLN A 156 -7.63 -4.08 9.59
CA GLN A 156 -6.31 -4.46 9.06
C GLN A 156 -5.22 -3.53 9.60
N THR A 157 -3.96 -3.94 9.47
CA THR A 157 -2.83 -3.08 9.79
C THR A 157 -2.83 -1.87 8.87
N VAL A 158 -2.66 -0.68 9.43
CA VAL A 158 -2.69 0.58 8.70
C VAL A 158 -1.29 1.21 8.68
N LEU A 159 -0.94 1.77 7.54
CA LEU A 159 0.31 2.46 7.26
C LEU A 159 -0.01 3.92 6.94
N GLY A 160 0.73 4.83 7.56
CA GLY A 160 0.77 6.24 7.18
C GLY A 160 2.19 6.70 6.90
N SER A 161 2.33 7.86 6.29
CA SER A 161 3.63 8.50 6.09
C SER A 161 4.19 8.95 7.44
N GLY A 162 5.41 8.49 7.77
CA GLY A 162 6.13 8.93 8.96
C GLY A 162 6.78 10.31 8.76
N SER A 163 7.22 10.93 9.85
CA SER A 163 7.75 12.29 9.83
C SER A 163 8.95 12.48 8.90
N ARG A 164 9.82 11.46 8.76
CA ARG A 164 10.98 11.53 7.86
C ARG A 164 10.55 11.45 6.40
N LEU A 165 9.57 10.58 6.07
CA LEU A 165 9.05 10.49 4.71
C LEU A 165 8.31 11.78 4.32
N LEU A 166 7.50 12.34 5.22
CA LEU A 166 6.82 13.62 4.98
C LEU A 166 7.81 14.75 4.66
N ARG A 167 8.92 14.86 5.40
CA ARG A 167 9.98 15.84 5.10
C ARG A 167 10.61 15.63 3.72
N LEU A 168 10.80 14.37 3.30
CA LEU A 168 11.31 14.07 1.95
C LEU A 168 10.29 14.47 0.88
N ILE A 169 9.00 14.22 1.11
CA ILE A 169 7.92 14.64 0.20
C ILE A 169 7.85 16.17 0.12
N GLU A 170 7.87 16.88 1.25
CA GLU A 170 7.83 18.36 1.27
C GLU A 170 9.04 19.00 0.59
N GLY A 171 10.23 18.38 0.74
CA GLY A 171 11.46 18.83 0.09
C GLY A 171 11.57 18.46 -1.39
N SER A 172 10.64 17.66 -1.92
CA SER A 172 10.64 17.20 -3.30
C SER A 172 9.40 17.70 -4.04
N CYS A 173 9.56 18.18 -5.27
CA CYS A 173 8.44 18.65 -6.08
C CYS A 173 7.68 17.47 -6.74
N ILE A 174 7.32 16.45 -5.94
CA ILE A 174 6.69 15.23 -6.44
C ILE A 174 5.20 15.47 -6.71
N THR A 175 4.75 14.95 -7.83
CA THR A 175 3.38 15.02 -8.34
C THR A 175 2.87 13.61 -8.65
N PHE A 176 1.60 13.48 -9.02
CA PHE A 176 1.04 12.20 -9.47
C PHE A 176 1.74 11.64 -10.71
N ALA A 177 2.32 12.49 -11.56
CA ALA A 177 3.02 12.05 -12.79
C ALA A 177 4.35 11.33 -12.48
N ASP A 178 4.89 11.52 -11.28
CA ASP A 178 6.13 10.88 -10.84
C ASP A 178 5.92 9.46 -10.32
N ILE A 179 4.66 9.01 -10.24
CA ILE A 179 4.26 7.71 -9.69
C ILE A 179 3.59 6.87 -10.77
N GLY A 180 4.28 5.82 -11.20
CA GLY A 180 3.83 4.92 -12.24
C GLY A 180 3.18 3.65 -11.69
N ARG A 181 3.04 2.70 -12.62
CA ARG A 181 2.67 1.32 -12.33
C ARG A 181 3.72 0.37 -12.87
N THR A 182 3.95 -0.71 -12.16
CA THR A 182 4.96 -1.70 -12.55
C THR A 182 4.51 -2.43 -13.81
N PRO A 183 5.43 -2.75 -14.74
CA PRO A 183 5.09 -3.43 -15.99
C PRO A 183 4.65 -4.89 -15.79
N ASP A 184 4.91 -5.47 -14.60
CA ASP A 184 4.45 -6.81 -14.21
C ASP A 184 3.03 -6.82 -13.65
N GLU A 185 2.35 -5.67 -13.54
CA GLU A 185 0.93 -5.62 -13.20
C GLU A 185 0.10 -6.33 -14.29
N GLU A 186 -0.52 -7.44 -13.92
CA GLU A 186 -1.40 -8.16 -14.83
C GLU A 186 -2.71 -7.39 -15.02
N VAL A 187 -2.90 -6.84 -16.22
CA VAL A 187 -4.09 -6.06 -16.58
C VAL A 187 -5.27 -6.95 -17.06
N ILE A 188 -5.00 -8.19 -17.47
CA ILE A 188 -6.04 -9.12 -17.93
C ILE A 188 -6.48 -9.99 -16.76
N LEU A 189 -7.71 -9.78 -16.28
CA LEU A 189 -8.29 -10.52 -15.15
C LEU A 189 -9.14 -11.72 -15.64
N LEU A 190 -8.57 -12.93 -15.62
CA LEU A 190 -9.35 -14.13 -15.90
C LEU A 190 -10.14 -14.56 -14.66
N ARG A 191 -11.45 -14.77 -14.84
CA ARG A 191 -12.36 -15.23 -13.78
C ARG A 191 -13.01 -16.56 -14.14
N GLU A 192 -13.19 -17.39 -13.12
CA GLU A 192 -14.08 -18.55 -13.16
C GLU A 192 -15.50 -18.17 -13.59
N PRO A 193 -16.29 -19.14 -14.08
CA PRO A 193 -17.72 -18.96 -14.26
C PRO A 193 -18.39 -18.45 -12.98
N LYS A 194 -19.33 -17.51 -13.14
CA LYS A 194 -20.12 -17.02 -12.01
C LYS A 194 -20.95 -18.17 -11.45
N GLN A 195 -20.87 -18.36 -10.14
CA GLN A 195 -21.72 -19.33 -9.43
C GLN A 195 -23.10 -18.74 -9.13
N ARG A 196 -23.20 -17.41 -9.06
CA ARG A 196 -24.43 -16.63 -8.83
C ARG A 196 -24.30 -15.27 -9.52
N ASP A 197 -25.40 -14.67 -9.95
CA ASP A 197 -25.38 -13.41 -10.70
C ASP A 197 -24.79 -12.23 -9.93
N ASP A 198 -24.99 -12.21 -8.61
CA ASP A 198 -24.55 -11.19 -7.67
C ASP A 198 -23.08 -11.31 -7.26
N LYS A 199 -22.40 -12.41 -7.64
CA LYS A 199 -21.02 -12.68 -7.21
C LYS A 199 -20.13 -12.96 -8.42
N PRO A 200 -19.10 -12.12 -8.66
CA PRO A 200 -18.14 -12.41 -9.71
C PRO A 200 -17.38 -13.69 -9.39
N GLY A 201 -17.01 -14.44 -10.43
CA GLY A 201 -16.16 -15.62 -10.30
C GLY A 201 -14.79 -15.27 -9.70
N LYS A 202 -14.16 -16.27 -9.09
CA LYS A 202 -12.82 -16.11 -8.52
C LYS A 202 -11.80 -15.84 -9.61
N LEU A 203 -10.76 -15.10 -9.29
CA LEU A 203 -9.62 -14.92 -10.20
C LEU A 203 -8.87 -16.25 -10.33
N VAL A 204 -8.48 -16.59 -11.55
CA VAL A 204 -7.73 -17.80 -11.87
C VAL A 204 -6.47 -17.43 -12.64
N ASP A 205 -5.35 -18.03 -12.24
CA ASP A 205 -4.10 -17.90 -12.97
C ASP A 205 -4.19 -18.66 -14.30
N TYR A 206 -3.64 -18.08 -15.37
CA TYR A 206 -3.63 -18.67 -16.70
C TYR A 206 -2.20 -18.75 -17.25
N ALA A 207 -1.99 -19.56 -18.29
CA ALA A 207 -0.74 -19.56 -19.05
C ALA A 207 -0.82 -18.53 -20.19
N ASP A 208 0.29 -17.88 -20.52
CA ASP A 208 0.29 -16.98 -21.68
C ASP A 208 0.02 -17.74 -22.97
N THR A 209 -0.78 -17.11 -23.83
CA THR A 209 -1.06 -17.56 -25.20
C THR A 209 -0.51 -16.52 -26.16
N GLU A 210 -0.53 -16.80 -27.46
CA GLU A 210 -0.09 -15.84 -28.48
C GLU A 210 -0.91 -14.54 -28.48
N GLU A 211 -2.14 -14.56 -27.97
CA GLU A 211 -3.05 -13.41 -27.92
C GLU A 211 -2.82 -12.52 -26.67
N THR A 212 -2.30 -13.07 -25.57
CA THR A 212 -2.22 -12.33 -24.30
C THR A 212 -1.30 -11.11 -24.36
N PRO A 213 -0.16 -11.09 -25.08
CA PRO A 213 0.64 -9.88 -25.25
C PRO A 213 -0.13 -8.76 -25.97
N THR A 214 -0.82 -9.09 -27.07
CA THR A 214 -1.62 -8.14 -27.86
C THR A 214 -2.74 -7.53 -27.04
N LEU A 215 -3.44 -8.34 -26.22
CA LEU A 215 -4.49 -7.86 -25.33
C LEU A 215 -3.95 -6.91 -24.25
N ARG A 216 -2.75 -7.16 -23.71
CA ARG A 216 -2.11 -6.25 -22.74
C ARG A 216 -1.77 -4.91 -23.37
N GLU A 217 -1.20 -4.94 -24.58
CA GLU A 217 -0.87 -3.72 -25.32
C GLU A 217 -2.13 -2.88 -25.61
N GLN A 218 -3.22 -3.51 -26.05
CA GLN A 218 -4.49 -2.83 -26.29
C GLN A 218 -5.03 -2.14 -25.02
N VAL A 219 -4.99 -2.83 -23.87
CA VAL A 219 -5.44 -2.25 -22.59
C VAL A 219 -4.53 -1.10 -22.16
N GLN A 220 -3.23 -1.19 -22.39
CA GLN A 220 -2.30 -0.09 -22.10
C GLN A 220 -2.60 1.15 -22.94
N VAL A 221 -2.85 0.98 -24.25
CA VAL A 221 -3.22 2.07 -25.16
C VAL A 221 -4.55 2.74 -24.78
N ILE A 222 -5.51 1.99 -24.23
CA ILE A 222 -6.79 2.57 -23.78
C ILE A 222 -6.61 3.45 -22.54
N ASN A 223 -5.62 3.15 -21.70
CA ASN A 223 -5.42 3.81 -20.41
C ASN A 223 -4.39 4.96 -20.44
N THR A 224 -3.84 5.30 -21.61
CA THR A 224 -3.05 6.52 -21.84
C THR A 224 -3.95 7.73 -22.08
#